data_AF-A0A7S1TPD1-F1
#
_entry.id   AF-A0A7S1TPD1-F1
#
_cell.length_a   1.000
_cell.length_b   1.000
_cell.length_c   1.000
_cell.angle_alpha   90.00
_cell.angle_beta   90.00
_cell.angle_gamma   90.00
#
_symmetry.space_group_name_H-M   'P 1'
#
loop_
_entity.id
_entity.type
_entity.pdbx_description
1 polymer ?
#
loop_
_entity_poly.entity_id
_entity_poly.type
_entity_poly.pdbx_seq_one_letter_code
_entity_poly.pdbx_strand_id
1 'polypeptide(L)'
;ARQLHWMIMMSLELDFCTETLLLAVNYFDRTLAHRLIPPRFARTLAQTCLYVAVKFNEPDAISIEDLASRWAPCSPAHVRKFELLVLDTLGWTLNAKTSSQVVGLLARELG
;
A
#
# COMPACT_ATOMS: atom_id res chain seq x y z
N ALA A 1 9.90 -9.45 3.74
CA ALA A 1 9.33 -10.01 4.99
C ALA A 1 8.99 -8.94 6.03
N ARG A 2 9.95 -8.15 6.54
CA ARG A 2 9.68 -7.16 7.62
C ARG A 2 8.66 -6.08 7.24
N GLN A 3 8.74 -5.55 6.03
CA GLN A 3 7.83 -4.52 5.52
C GLN A 3 6.42 -5.09 5.32
N LEU A 4 6.33 -6.29 4.74
CA LEU A 4 5.06 -7.00 4.54
C LEU A 4 4.35 -7.26 5.87
N HIS A 5 5.09 -7.79 6.87
CA HIS A 5 4.57 -8.00 8.21
C HIS A 5 4.07 -6.69 8.82
N TRP A 6 4.85 -5.61 8.67
CA TRP A 6 4.44 -4.29 9.15
C TRP A 6 3.17 -3.79 8.46
N MET A 7 3.03 -3.95 7.14
CA MET A 7 1.82 -3.57 6.39
C MET A 7 0.60 -4.37 6.89
N ILE A 8 0.76 -5.67 7.12
CA ILE A 8 -0.29 -6.52 7.70
C ILE A 8 -0.72 -5.99 9.07
N MET A 9 0.23 -5.73 9.97
CA MET A 9 -0.08 -5.23 11.31
C MET A 9 -0.82 -3.90 11.27
N MET A 10 -0.42 -2.97 10.39
CA MET A 10 -1.13 -1.70 10.25
C MET A 10 -2.52 -1.86 9.68
N SER A 11 -2.69 -2.66 8.62
CA SER A 11 -4.02 -2.93 8.06
C SER A 11 -4.97 -3.52 9.10
N LEU A 12 -4.48 -4.37 10.00
CA LEU A 12 -5.27 -4.92 11.10
C LEU A 12 -5.60 -3.87 12.18
N GLU A 13 -4.65 -3.02 12.55
CA GLU A 13 -4.85 -1.98 13.57
C GLU A 13 -5.91 -0.95 13.16
N LEU A 14 -6.04 -0.70 11.86
CA LEU A 14 -6.88 0.35 11.28
C LEU A 14 -8.11 -0.18 10.56
N ASP A 15 -8.33 -1.49 10.64
CA ASP A 15 -9.47 -2.19 10.04
C ASP A 15 -9.60 -1.96 8.52
N PHE A 16 -8.47 -1.94 7.82
CA PHE A 16 -8.48 -1.88 6.34
C PHE A 16 -8.94 -3.20 5.75
N CYS A 17 -9.69 -3.12 4.66
CA CYS A 17 -10.11 -4.30 3.94
C CYS A 17 -8.89 -5.02 3.34
N THR A 18 -9.03 -6.34 3.17
CA THR A 18 -7.99 -7.20 2.58
C THR A 18 -7.53 -6.72 1.21
N GLU A 19 -8.43 -6.13 0.42
CA GLU A 19 -8.12 -5.61 -0.91
C GLU A 19 -7.09 -4.47 -0.84
N THR A 20 -7.27 -3.53 0.09
CA THR A 20 -6.35 -2.41 0.33
C THR A 20 -4.95 -2.91 0.67
N LEU A 21 -4.84 -3.90 1.55
CA LEU A 21 -3.56 -4.51 1.90
C LEU A 21 -2.89 -5.16 0.67
N LEU A 22 -3.65 -5.95 -0.10
CA LEU A 22 -3.12 -6.68 -1.24
C LEU A 22 -2.69 -5.73 -2.37
N LEU A 23 -3.44 -4.66 -2.62
CA LEU A 23 -3.05 -3.61 -3.55
C LEU A 23 -1.80 -2.87 -3.08
N ALA A 24 -1.71 -2.54 -1.79
CA ALA A 24 -0.51 -1.93 -1.23
C ALA A 24 0.73 -2.81 -1.43
N VAL A 25 0.61 -4.12 -1.20
CA VAL A 25 1.69 -5.10 -1.45
C VAL A 25 2.05 -5.13 -2.94
N ASN A 26 1.05 -5.18 -3.82
CA ASN A 26 1.27 -5.12 -5.27
C ASN A 26 2.05 -3.87 -5.69
N TYR A 27 1.69 -2.70 -5.15
CA TYR A 27 2.38 -1.44 -5.44
C TYR A 27 3.82 -1.46 -4.95
N PHE A 28 4.06 -2.00 -3.74
CA PHE A 28 5.38 -2.11 -3.15
C PHE A 28 6.31 -2.97 -4.00
N ASP A 29 5.86 -4.18 -4.36
CA ASP A 29 6.65 -5.13 -5.14
C ASP A 29 6.95 -4.60 -6.55
N ARG A 30 5.95 -4.04 -7.24
CA ARG A 30 6.13 -3.44 -8.57
C ARG A 30 7.06 -2.24 -8.53
N THR A 31 6.97 -1.40 -7.50
CA THR A 31 7.88 -0.25 -7.37
C THR A 31 9.32 -0.70 -7.19
N LEU A 32 9.56 -1.70 -6.34
CA LEU A 32 10.89 -2.28 -6.15
C LEU A 32 11.42 -3.01 -7.40
N ALA A 33 10.54 -3.57 -8.23
CA ALA A 33 10.92 -4.19 -9.49
C ALA A 33 11.44 -3.17 -10.52
N HIS A 34 10.96 -1.92 -10.46
CA HIS A 34 11.33 -0.87 -11.44
C HIS A 34 12.30 0.18 -10.89
N ARG A 35 12.40 0.35 -9.57
CA ARG A 35 13.21 1.38 -8.93
C ARG A 35 14.14 0.78 -7.89
N LEU A 36 15.40 1.17 -7.94
CA LEU A 36 16.36 0.85 -6.89
C LEU A 36 16.10 1.76 -5.68
N ILE A 37 15.46 1.21 -4.65
CA ILE A 37 15.14 1.94 -3.42
C ILE A 37 16.14 1.54 -2.32
N PRO A 38 16.90 2.51 -1.75
CA PRO A 38 17.81 2.21 -0.65
C PRO A 38 17.08 1.55 0.53
N PRO A 39 17.66 0.53 1.19
CA PRO A 39 16.98 -0.22 2.26
C PRO A 39 16.42 0.64 3.40
N ARG A 40 17.09 1.76 3.72
CA ARG A 40 16.63 2.75 4.72
C ARG A 40 15.28 3.38 4.39
N PHE A 41 14.88 3.40 3.12
CA PHE A 41 13.60 3.95 2.66
C PHE A 41 12.53 2.88 2.42
N ALA A 42 12.84 1.58 2.60
CA ALA A 42 11.89 0.51 2.37
C ALA A 42 10.63 0.62 3.26
N ARG A 43 10.76 1.11 4.50
CA ARG A 43 9.60 1.35 5.37
C ARG A 43 8.75 2.53 4.89
N THR A 44 9.38 3.64 4.48
CA THR A 44 8.68 4.79 3.89
C THR A 44 7.95 4.40 2.60
N LEU A 45 8.57 3.59 1.75
CA LEU A 45 7.91 3.07 0.55
C LEU A 45 6.70 2.22 0.92
N ALA A 46 6.83 1.26 1.84
CA ALA A 46 5.72 0.41 2.28
C ALA A 46 4.55 1.23 2.84
N GLN A 47 4.85 2.21 3.70
CA GLN A 47 3.89 3.17 4.26
C GLN A 47 3.20 3.98 3.15
N THR A 48 3.95 4.44 2.15
CA THR A 48 3.40 5.19 1.02
C THR A 48 2.51 4.33 0.14
N CYS A 49 2.91 3.09 -0.16
CA CYS A 49 2.09 2.16 -0.94
C CYS A 49 0.77 1.86 -0.22
N LEU A 50 0.79 1.71 1.11
CA LEU A 50 -0.41 1.57 1.92
C LEU A 50 -1.27 2.82 1.87
N TYR A 51 -0.66 4.01 2.01
CA TYR A 51 -1.36 5.29 1.91
C TYR A 51 -2.08 5.45 0.56
N VAL A 52 -1.41 5.14 -0.54
CA VAL A 52 -1.98 5.20 -1.88
C VAL A 52 -3.16 4.23 -1.99
N ALA A 53 -3.01 2.98 -1.53
CA ALA A 53 -4.10 2.00 -1.60
C ALA A 53 -5.33 2.42 -0.79
N VAL A 54 -5.14 2.97 0.41
CA VAL A 54 -6.22 3.45 1.29
C VAL A 54 -7.07 4.51 0.59
N LYS A 55 -6.44 5.48 -0.11
CA LYS A 55 -7.17 6.57 -0.80
C LYS A 55 -8.19 6.09 -1.84
N PHE A 56 -7.99 4.92 -2.43
CA PHE A 56 -8.84 4.41 -3.51
C PHE A 56 -9.81 3.32 -3.06
N ASN A 57 -9.53 2.64 -1.95
CA ASN A 57 -10.25 1.42 -1.57
C ASN A 57 -10.94 1.50 -0.21
N GLU A 58 -10.61 2.50 0.62
CA GLU A 58 -11.28 2.70 1.90
C GLU A 58 -12.27 3.87 1.84
N PRO A 59 -13.41 3.79 2.54
CA PRO A 59 -14.41 4.85 2.56
C PRO A 59 -13.91 6.11 3.28
N ASP A 60 -13.08 5.94 4.30
CA ASP A 60 -12.56 7.03 5.12
C ASP A 60 -11.13 7.39 4.73
N ALA A 61 -10.94 8.65 4.35
CA ALA A 61 -9.63 9.18 4.04
C ALA A 61 -8.82 9.37 5.34
N ILE A 62 -7.68 8.69 5.44
CA ILE A 62 -6.67 8.96 6.48
C ILE A 62 -5.79 10.13 6.05
N SER A 63 -5.59 11.11 6.94
CA SER A 63 -4.69 12.22 6.68
C SER A 63 -3.23 11.75 6.63
N ILE A 64 -2.41 12.44 5.84
CA ILE A 64 -0.97 12.10 5.76
C ILE A 64 -0.26 12.42 7.08
N GLU A 65 -0.81 13.32 7.88
CA GLU A 65 -0.34 13.69 9.21
C GLU A 65 -0.61 12.57 10.24
N ASP A 66 -1.81 12.00 10.24
CA ASP A 66 -2.14 10.83 11.07
C ASP A 66 -1.29 9.62 10.67
N LEU A 67 -1.06 9.47 9.36
CA LEU A 67 -0.26 8.41 8.82
C LEU A 67 1.23 8.57 9.19
N ALA A 68 1.78 9.77 9.06
CA ALA A 68 3.16 10.07 9.42
C ALA A 68 3.42 9.95 10.93
N SER A 69 2.44 10.31 11.77
CA SER A 69 2.57 10.21 13.22
C SER A 69 2.48 8.77 13.74
N ARG A 70 1.64 7.93 13.11
CA ARG A 70 1.39 6.57 13.58
C ARG A 70 2.34 5.52 12.99
N TRP A 71 2.81 5.66 11.74
CA TRP A 71 3.26 4.48 10.95
C TRP A 71 4.77 4.38 10.70
N ALA A 72 5.53 5.49 10.77
CA ALA A 72 7.00 5.49 10.81
C ALA A 72 7.54 6.91 11.01
N PRO A 73 8.80 7.11 11.45
CA PRO A 73 9.42 8.44 11.56
C PRO A 73 9.77 8.97 10.17
N CYS A 74 8.77 9.33 9.38
CA CYS A 74 8.94 9.96 8.09
C CYS A 74 8.09 11.22 8.02
N SER A 75 8.69 12.36 7.66
CA SER A 75 7.95 13.60 7.53
C SER A 75 6.88 13.49 6.43
N PRO A 76 5.71 14.14 6.57
CA PRO A 76 4.68 14.17 5.53
C PRO A 76 5.22 14.58 4.14
N ALA A 77 6.16 15.52 4.09
CA ALA A 77 6.79 15.95 2.84
C ALA A 77 7.56 14.82 2.13
N HIS A 78 8.18 13.90 2.88
CA HIS A 78 8.84 12.74 2.31
C HIS A 78 7.83 11.70 1.80
N VAL A 79 6.75 11.47 2.54
CA VAL A 79 5.66 10.58 2.07
C VAL A 79 5.05 11.09 0.77
N ARG A 80 4.81 12.41 0.62
CA ARG A 80 4.34 13.01 -0.64
C ARG A 80 5.30 12.77 -1.82
N LYS A 81 6.62 12.87 -1.59
CA LYS A 81 7.62 12.59 -2.62
C LYS A 81 7.60 11.12 -3.04
N PHE A 82 7.49 10.22 -2.08
CA PHE A 82 7.36 8.78 -2.37
C PHE A 82 6.03 8.47 -3.06
N GLU A 83 4.95 9.18 -2.72
CA GLU A 83 3.66 8.99 -3.36
C GLU A 83 3.76 9.30 -4.86
N LEU A 84 4.32 10.46 -5.21
CA LEU A 84 4.58 10.80 -6.62
C LEU A 84 5.49 9.77 -7.30
N LEU A 85 6.54 9.31 -6.62
CA LEU A 85 7.44 8.28 -7.14
C LEU A 85 6.70 6.97 -7.43
N VAL A 86 5.82 6.52 -6.52
CA VAL A 86 5.02 5.30 -6.70
C VAL A 86 4.06 5.49 -7.87
N LEU A 87 3.29 6.58 -7.91
CA LEU A 87 2.32 6.84 -8.98
C LEU A 87 2.98 6.91 -10.36
N ASP A 88 4.12 7.60 -10.46
CA ASP A 88 4.93 7.69 -11.68
C ASP A 88 5.48 6.31 -12.09
N THR A 89 6.07 5.58 -11.14
CA THR A 89 6.66 4.26 -11.40
C THR A 89 5.61 3.25 -11.89
N LEU A 90 4.40 3.33 -11.36
CA LEU A 90 3.30 2.45 -11.76
C LEU A 90 2.54 2.99 -12.99
N GLY A 91 2.89 4.15 -13.53
CA GLY A 91 2.14 4.80 -14.61
C GLY A 91 0.65 4.95 -14.27
N TRP A 92 0.33 5.24 -13.00
CA TRP A 92 -1.03 5.35 -12.48
C TRP A 92 -1.91 4.09 -12.60
N THR A 93 -1.32 2.92 -12.89
CA THR A 93 -2.04 1.64 -12.97
C THR A 93 -2.22 1.02 -11.57
N LEU A 94 -3.24 1.50 -10.85
CA LEU A 94 -3.51 1.15 -9.45
C LEU A 94 -4.55 0.03 -9.27
N ASN A 95 -5.34 -0.29 -10.29
CA ASN A 95 -6.40 -1.29 -10.25
C ASN A 95 -5.91 -2.72 -10.60
N ALA A 96 -4.80 -3.14 -9.99
CA ALA A 96 -4.27 -4.48 -10.20
C ALA A 96 -5.27 -5.54 -9.74
N LYS A 97 -5.40 -6.64 -10.49
CA LYS A 97 -6.18 -7.79 -10.02
C LYS A 97 -5.45 -8.47 -8.86
N THR A 98 -6.14 -8.60 -7.75
CA THR A 98 -5.62 -9.22 -6.52
C THR A 98 -6.09 -10.66 -6.38
N SER A 99 -5.43 -11.42 -5.50
CA SER A 99 -5.82 -12.79 -5.20
C SER A 99 -7.20 -12.88 -4.54
N SER A 100 -7.58 -11.90 -3.71
CA SER A 100 -8.91 -11.78 -3.08
C SER A 100 -10.02 -11.75 -4.13
N GLN A 101 -9.85 -10.99 -5.21
CA GLN A 101 -10.83 -10.93 -6.29
C GLN A 101 -10.99 -12.27 -7.01
N VAL A 102 -9.87 -12.97 -7.27
CA VAL A 102 -9.91 -14.31 -7.89
C VAL A 102 -10.58 -15.32 -6.98
N VAL A 103 -10.23 -15.34 -5.70
CA VAL A 103 -10.86 -16.23 -4.70
C VAL A 103 -12.36 -15.93 -4.60
N GLY A 104 -12.75 -14.66 -4.58
CA GLY A 104 -14.15 -14.26 -4.55
C GLY A 104 -14.95 -14.71 -5.78
N LEU A 105 -14.34 -14.69 -6.97
CA LEU A 105 -14.96 -15.24 -8.19
C LEU A 105 -15.12 -16.75 -8.10
N LEU A 106 -14.05 -17.47 -7.72
CA LEU A 106 -14.10 -18.93 -7.59
C LEU A 106 -15.11 -19.40 -6.53
N ALA A 107 -15.21 -18.69 -5.41
CA ALA A 107 -16.18 -19.01 -4.37
C ALA A 107 -17.64 -18.86 -4.84
N ARG A 108 -17.91 -17.94 -5.79
CA ARG A 108 -19.24 -17.75 -6.39
C ARG A 108 -19.58 -18.83 -7.41
N GLU A 109 -18.61 -19.30 -8.18
CA GLU A 109 -18.80 -20.34 -9.18
C GLU A 109 -18.95 -21.75 -8.57
N LEU A 110 -18.39 -21.95 -7.37
CA LEU A 110 -18.40 -23.24 -6.65
C LEU A 110 -19.52 -23.36 -5.60
N GLY A 111 -20.25 -22.28 -5.33
CA GLY A 111 -21.42 -22.27 -4.44
C GLY A 111 -22.72 -22.53 -5.20
#